data_AF-A0A943WTU7-F1
#
_entry.id   AF-A0A943WTU7-F1
#
_cell.length_a   1.000
_cell.length_b   1.000
_cell.length_c   1.000
_cell.angle_alpha   90.00
_cell.angle_beta   90.00
_cell.angle_gamma   90.00
#
_symmetry.space_group_name_H-M   'P 1'
#
loop_
_entity.id
_entity.type
_entity.pdbx_description
1 polymer ?
#
loop_
_entity_poly.entity_id
_entity_poly.type
_entity_poly.pdbx_seq_one_letter_code
_entity_poly.pdbx_strand_id
1 'polypeptide(L)'
;MSSKNSKLKILTNGFLNENPVLRLVLGTCPTLATSTMASNGIGMGLAATFVLLCSNVVISALRKVIPDQVRIPCYITVIAGFVSVVQMLVKAFGPALDASLGVYLPLIVVNCIILGRAVMFASKNGI
;
A
#
# COMPACT_ATOMS: atom_id res chain seq x y z
N MET A 1 23.35 -23.20 -11.13
CA MET A 1 23.02 -24.36 -11.98
C MET A 1 22.28 -23.86 -13.21
N SER A 2 22.85 -24.14 -14.37
CA SER A 2 22.67 -23.45 -15.64
C SER A 2 21.38 -23.82 -16.41
N SER A 3 20.85 -22.83 -17.13
CA SER A 3 20.17 -22.93 -18.44
C SER A 3 18.77 -23.57 -18.57
N LYS A 4 17.72 -22.72 -18.52
CA LYS A 4 16.77 -22.49 -19.65
C LYS A 4 16.02 -21.17 -19.42
N ASN A 5 16.42 -20.15 -20.18
CA ASN A 5 15.84 -18.82 -20.22
C ASN A 5 14.41 -18.91 -20.79
N SER A 6 13.40 -19.00 -19.93
CA SER A 6 12.01 -18.88 -20.35
C SER A 6 11.47 -17.66 -19.66
N LYS A 7 11.24 -16.58 -20.41
CA LYS A 7 10.55 -15.37 -19.91
C LYS A 7 9.26 -15.75 -19.19
N LEU A 8 8.61 -16.84 -19.63
CA LEU A 8 7.45 -17.42 -18.96
C LEU A 8 7.75 -17.88 -17.53
N LYS A 9 8.89 -18.51 -17.23
CA LYS A 9 9.21 -18.95 -15.85
C LYS A 9 9.44 -17.78 -14.90
N ILE A 10 10.02 -16.69 -15.38
CA ILE A 10 10.17 -15.42 -14.63
C ILE A 10 8.78 -14.78 -14.43
N LEU A 11 7.94 -14.78 -15.47
CA LEU A 11 6.57 -14.26 -15.41
C LEU A 11 5.69 -15.07 -14.43
N THR A 12 5.76 -16.41 -14.49
CA THR A 12 5.04 -17.33 -13.60
C THR A 12 5.54 -17.18 -12.16
N ASN A 13 6.84 -16.91 -11.96
CA ASN A 13 7.36 -16.62 -10.63
C ASN A 13 6.81 -15.31 -10.06
N GLY A 14 6.76 -14.23 -10.84
CA GLY A 14 6.18 -12.96 -10.40
C GLY A 14 4.70 -13.06 -10.03
N PHE A 15 3.92 -13.85 -10.78
CA PHE A 15 2.48 -13.99 -10.54
C PHE A 15 2.16 -14.91 -9.35
N LEU A 16 2.81 -16.08 -9.22
CA LEU A 16 2.50 -17.07 -8.17
C LEU A 16 3.53 -17.13 -7.04
N ASN A 17 4.83 -17.15 -7.34
CA ASN A 17 5.85 -17.42 -6.34
C ASN A 17 6.33 -16.17 -5.59
N GLU A 18 6.20 -14.98 -6.15
CA GLU A 18 6.75 -13.75 -5.55
C GLU A 18 5.67 -12.72 -5.21
N ASN A 19 4.41 -13.01 -5.55
CA ASN A 19 3.32 -12.09 -5.30
C ASN A 19 3.04 -11.99 -3.78
N PRO A 20 3.17 -10.79 -3.19
CA PRO A 20 2.97 -10.59 -1.75
C PRO A 20 1.55 -10.91 -1.28
N VAL A 21 0.56 -10.83 -2.16
CA VAL A 21 -0.83 -11.13 -1.85
C VAL A 21 -1.08 -12.64 -1.79
N LEU A 22 -0.51 -13.40 -2.72
CA LEU A 22 -0.77 -14.85 -2.84
C LEU A 22 0.14 -15.71 -1.97
N ARG A 23 1.41 -15.32 -1.80
CA ARG A 23 2.38 -16.12 -1.06
C ARG A 23 2.59 -15.64 0.38
N LEU A 24 2.69 -14.32 0.58
CA LEU A 24 2.90 -13.74 1.91
C LEU A 24 1.57 -13.40 2.61
N VAL A 25 0.44 -13.46 1.90
CA VAL A 25 -0.91 -13.16 2.42
C VAL A 25 -0.96 -11.75 3.04
N LEU A 26 -0.27 -10.79 2.41
CA LEU A 26 -0.24 -9.39 2.84
C LEU A 26 -1.19 -8.55 1.98
N GLY A 27 -1.89 -7.59 2.60
CA GLY A 27 -2.76 -6.65 1.88
C GLY A 27 -4.05 -7.27 1.35
N THR A 28 -4.51 -8.37 1.94
CA THR A 28 -5.73 -9.08 1.52
C THR A 28 -7.01 -8.28 1.77
N CYS A 29 -7.06 -7.48 2.85
CA CYS A 29 -8.25 -6.69 3.20
C CYS A 29 -8.73 -5.76 2.07
N PRO A 30 -7.89 -4.87 1.50
CA PRO A 30 -8.32 -4.06 0.36
C PRO A 30 -8.47 -4.87 -0.92
N THR A 31 -7.66 -5.91 -1.12
CA THR A 31 -7.73 -6.74 -2.34
C THR A 31 -9.09 -7.43 -2.48
N LEU A 32 -9.59 -8.04 -1.39
CA LEU A 32 -10.89 -8.68 -1.34
C LEU A 32 -12.02 -7.67 -1.57
N ALA A 33 -11.91 -6.47 -0.99
CA ALA A 33 -12.92 -5.42 -1.15
C ALA A 33 -13.02 -4.90 -2.59
N THR A 34 -11.90 -4.77 -3.31
CA THR A 34 -11.89 -4.20 -4.67
C THR A 34 -12.12 -5.19 -5.80
N SER A 35 -12.25 -6.49 -5.50
CA SER A 35 -12.39 -7.54 -6.53
C SER A 35 -13.74 -7.51 -7.28
N THR A 36 -14.67 -6.64 -6.88
CA THR A 36 -16.01 -6.53 -7.48
C THR A 36 -16.03 -5.80 -8.82
N MET A 37 -15.16 -4.80 -9.02
CA MET A 37 -15.07 -4.03 -10.26
C MET A 37 -13.63 -3.65 -10.58
N ALA A 38 -13.22 -3.82 -11.84
CA ALA A 38 -11.86 -3.48 -12.28
C ALA A 38 -11.54 -1.98 -12.13
N SER A 39 -12.52 -1.11 -12.34
CA SER A 39 -12.39 0.34 -12.13
C SER A 39 -12.06 0.69 -10.67
N ASN A 40 -12.69 0.00 -9.71
CA ASN A 40 -12.43 0.18 -8.28
C ASN A 40 -11.01 -0.28 -7.91
N GLY A 41 -10.56 -1.41 -8.46
CA GLY A 41 -9.21 -1.93 -8.25
C GLY A 41 -8.13 -0.97 -8.74
N ILE A 42 -8.32 -0.36 -9.92
CA ILE A 42 -7.37 0.63 -10.47
C ILE A 42 -7.35 1.89 -9.60
N GLY A 43 -8.52 2.41 -9.21
CA GLY A 43 -8.63 3.58 -8.34
C GLY A 43 -7.95 3.37 -6.99
N MET A 44 -8.19 2.23 -6.34
CA MET A 44 -7.57 1.92 -5.04
C MET A 44 -6.08 1.65 -5.15
N GLY A 45 -5.61 1.00 -6.23
CA GLY A 45 -4.20 0.75 -6.47
C GLY A 45 -3.39 2.03 -6.70
N LEU A 46 -3.93 2.97 -7.49
CA LEU A 46 -3.31 4.28 -7.69
C LEU A 46 -3.24 5.08 -6.38
N ALA A 47 -4.35 5.13 -5.63
CA ALA A 47 -4.40 5.77 -4.33
C ALA A 47 -3.38 5.17 -3.34
N ALA A 48 -3.32 3.83 -3.24
CA ALA A 48 -2.38 3.14 -2.36
C ALA A 48 -0.92 3.37 -2.76
N THR A 49 -0.62 3.43 -4.05
CA THR A 49 0.74 3.71 -4.55
C THR A 49 1.18 5.12 -4.18
N PHE A 50 0.30 6.11 -4.36
CA PHE A 50 0.57 7.49 -3.97
C PHE A 50 0.81 7.61 -2.45
N VAL A 51 -0.08 7.04 -1.63
CA VAL A 51 0.06 7.04 -0.17
C VAL A 51 1.34 6.32 0.25
N LEU A 52 1.66 5.17 -0.34
CA LEU A 52 2.89 4.43 -0.05
C LEU A 52 4.14 5.24 -0.37
N LEU A 53 4.17 5.97 -1.49
CA LEU A 53 5.33 6.80 -1.86
C LEU A 53 5.52 7.95 -0.86
N CYS A 54 4.47 8.72 -0.62
CA CYS A 54 4.50 9.89 0.26
C CYS A 54 4.81 9.51 1.72
N SER A 55 4.14 8.48 2.24
CA SER A 55 4.36 8.01 3.61
C SER A 55 5.78 7.50 3.83
N ASN A 56 6.37 6.76 2.89
CA ASN A 56 7.75 6.28 3.04
C ASN A 56 8.77 7.42 3.11
N VAL A 57 8.58 8.49 2.32
CA VAL A 57 9.47 9.67 2.36
C VAL A 57 9.38 10.36 3.72
N VAL A 58 8.16 10.62 4.20
CA VAL A 58 7.95 11.31 5.48
C VAL A 58 8.41 10.47 6.67
N ILE A 59 8.15 9.16 6.66
CA ILE A 59 8.57 8.25 7.73
C ILE A 59 10.11 8.14 7.78
N SER A 60 10.79 8.12 6.62
CA SER A 60 12.25 8.11 6.57
C SER A 60 12.84 9.40 7.17
N ALA A 61 12.24 10.56 6.91
CA ALA A 61 12.66 11.83 7.51
C ALA A 61 12.42 11.88 9.03
N LEU A 62 11.29 11.35 9.51
CA LEU A 62 10.90 11.37 10.93
C LEU A 62 11.55 10.26 11.77
N ARG A 63 12.31 9.33 11.16
CA ARG A 63 12.85 8.14 11.82
C ARG A 63 13.70 8.43 13.07
N LYS A 64 14.37 9.59 13.14
CA LYS A 64 15.24 9.97 14.26
C LYS A 64 14.47 10.46 15.49
N VAL A 65 13.23 10.90 15.30
CA VAL A 65 12.39 11.49 16.35
C VAL A 65 11.47 10.44 16.98
N ILE A 66 11.13 9.37 16.25
CA ILE A 66 10.14 8.37 16.67
C ILE A 66 10.80 7.31 17.57
N PRO A 67 10.36 7.15 18.84
CA PRO A 67 10.85 6.09 19.71
C PRO A 67 10.34 4.71 19.28
N ASP A 68 11.17 3.68 19.43
CA ASP A 68 10.84 2.32 18.97
C ASP A 68 9.59 1.71 19.63
N GLN A 69 9.26 2.10 20.86
CA GLN A 69 8.08 1.57 21.57
C GLN A 69 6.74 2.02 20.97
N VAL A 70 6.71 3.16 20.27
CA VAL A 70 5.46 3.76 19.72
C VAL A 70 5.48 3.89 18.20
N ARG A 71 6.42 3.22 17.54
CA ARG A 71 6.64 3.35 16.09
C ARG A 71 5.44 2.91 15.24
N ILE A 72 4.76 1.82 15.61
CA ILE A 72 3.64 1.27 14.83
C ILE A 72 2.46 2.26 14.83
N PRO A 73 1.98 2.76 15.99
CA PRO A 73 0.97 3.82 16.03
C PRO A 73 1.39 5.08 15.27
N CYS A 74 2.63 5.55 15.44
CA CYS A 74 3.10 6.74 14.73
C CYS A 74 3.03 6.57 13.20
N TYR A 75 3.48 5.45 12.64
CA TYR A 75 3.41 5.23 11.19
C TYR A 75 1.97 5.18 10.68
N ILE A 76 1.07 4.53 11.43
CA ILE A 76 -0.36 4.47 11.09
C ILE A 76 -0.96 5.88 11.05
N THR A 77 -0.63 6.76 12.01
CA THR A 77 -1.13 8.14 12.01
C THR A 77 -0.65 8.97 10.81
N VAL A 78 0.61 8.80 10.40
CA VAL A 78 1.16 9.46 9.19
C VAL A 78 0.43 8.98 7.93
N ILE A 79 0.25 7.65 7.80
CA ILE A 79 -0.48 7.06 6.66
C ILE A 79 -1.94 7.54 6.67
N ALA A 80 -2.60 7.58 7.83
CA ALA A 80 -3.97 8.06 7.98
C ALA A 80 -4.13 9.50 7.51
N GLY A 81 -3.19 10.38 7.85
CA GLY A 81 -3.19 11.77 7.37
C GLY A 81 -3.19 11.86 5.84
N PHE A 82 -2.33 11.07 5.17
CA PHE A 82 -2.29 11.03 3.70
C PHE A 82 -3.56 10.43 3.09
N VAL A 83 -4.11 9.37 3.68
CA VAL A 83 -5.36 8.77 3.21
C VAL A 83 -6.52 9.75 3.34
N SER A 84 -6.57 10.57 4.40
CA SER A 84 -7.57 11.64 4.54
C SER A 84 -7.48 12.68 3.43
N VAL A 85 -6.26 13.07 3.02
CA VAL A 85 -6.08 13.96 1.87
C VAL A 85 -6.60 13.32 0.59
N VAL A 86 -6.32 12.04 0.37
CA VAL A 86 -6.83 11.30 -0.79
C VAL A 86 -8.35 11.17 -0.76
N GLN A 87 -8.97 10.98 0.40
CA GLN A 87 -10.44 10.97 0.53
C GLN A 87 -11.07 12.28 0.04
N MET A 88 -10.47 13.42 0.41
CA MET A 88 -10.95 14.73 -0.06
C MET A 88 -10.75 14.90 -1.57
N LEU A 89 -9.63 14.39 -2.10
CA LEU A 89 -9.34 14.43 -3.53
C LEU A 89 -10.34 13.59 -4.34
N VAL A 90 -10.63 12.36 -3.90
CA VAL A 90 -11.57 11.45 -4.58
C VAL A 90 -12.99 12.01 -4.56
N LYS A 91 -13.42 12.63 -3.45
CA LYS A 91 -14.69 13.35 -3.37
C LYS A 91 -14.81 14.49 -4.38
N ALA A 92 -13.72 15.20 -4.64
CA ALA A 92 -13.70 16.32 -5.57
C ALA A 92 -13.66 15.89 -7.05
N PHE A 93 -12.87 14.87 -7.40
CA PHE A 93 -12.62 14.50 -8.80
C PHE A 93 -13.46 13.33 -9.32
N GLY A 94 -14.02 12.49 -8.44
CA GLY A 94 -14.66 11.23 -8.84
C GLY A 94 -15.80 10.81 -7.90
N PRO A 95 -16.95 11.51 -7.90
CA PRO A 95 -18.08 11.19 -7.01
C PRO A 95 -18.62 9.76 -7.22
N ALA A 96 -18.51 9.22 -8.43
CA ALA A 96 -18.86 7.82 -8.72
C ALA A 96 -17.91 6.82 -8.02
N LEU A 97 -16.62 7.15 -7.91
CA LEU A 97 -15.65 6.35 -7.16
C LEU A 97 -15.83 6.53 -5.65
N ASP A 98 -16.14 7.73 -5.17
CA ASP A 98 -16.40 7.97 -3.74
C ASP A 98 -17.59 7.17 -3.22
N ALA A 99 -18.69 7.08 -3.99
CA ALA A 99 -19.87 6.33 -3.61
C ALA A 99 -19.59 4.83 -3.37
N SER A 100 -18.66 4.24 -4.12
CA SER A 100 -18.30 2.81 -3.99
C SER A 100 -17.09 2.57 -3.09
N LEU A 101 -16.11 3.48 -3.09
CA LEU A 101 -14.78 3.27 -2.53
C LEU A 101 -14.54 4.09 -1.26
N GLY A 102 -15.33 5.15 -1.00
CA GLY A 102 -15.14 6.07 0.12
C GLY A 102 -15.14 5.39 1.49
N VAL A 103 -16.01 4.39 1.68
CA VAL A 103 -16.06 3.57 2.90
C VAL A 103 -14.85 2.63 3.00
N TYR A 104 -14.25 2.27 1.86
CA TYR A 104 -13.10 1.38 1.79
C TYR A 104 -11.74 2.11 1.82
N LEU A 105 -11.68 3.42 1.59
CA LEU A 105 -10.43 4.18 1.67
C LEU A 105 -9.68 4.04 3.01
N PRO A 106 -10.34 4.00 4.18
CA PRO A 106 -9.68 3.70 5.45
C PRO A 106 -8.94 2.36 5.49
N LEU A 107 -9.31 1.36 4.67
CA LEU A 107 -8.58 0.08 4.60
C LEU A 107 -7.16 0.24 4.04
N ILE A 108 -6.85 1.37 3.38
CA ILE A 108 -5.48 1.71 2.95
C ILE A 108 -4.59 1.94 4.17
N VAL A 109 -5.12 2.55 5.24
CA VAL A 109 -4.37 2.84 6.47
C VAL A 109 -3.87 1.57 7.16
N VAL A 110 -4.73 0.54 7.18
CA VAL A 110 -4.44 -0.77 7.77
C VAL A 110 -3.87 -1.77 6.76
N ASN A 111 -3.46 -1.31 5.57
CA ASN A 111 -2.88 -2.19 4.57
C ASN A 111 -1.48 -2.68 5.03
N CYS A 112 -1.38 -3.97 5.31
CA CYS A 112 -0.17 -4.62 5.80
C CYS A 112 1.04 -4.47 4.86
N ILE A 113 0.83 -4.30 3.54
CA ILE A 113 1.93 -4.07 2.58
C ILE A 113 2.55 -2.69 2.81
N ILE A 114 1.71 -1.67 3.04
CA ILE A 114 2.17 -0.29 3.25
C ILE A 114 2.89 -0.20 4.60
N LEU A 115 2.30 -0.75 5.65
CA LEU A 115 2.91 -0.77 6.99
C LEU A 115 4.21 -1.59 7.00
N GLY A 116 4.22 -2.78 6.37
CA GLY A 116 5.40 -3.62 6.28
C GLY A 116 6.57 -2.93 5.57
N ARG A 117 6.29 -2.18 4.50
CA ARG A 117 7.29 -1.35 3.80
C ARG A 117 7.84 -0.24 4.70
N ALA A 118 6.97 0.47 5.42
CA ALA A 118 7.40 1.53 6.34
C ALA A 118 8.30 1.02 7.47
N VAL A 119 7.94 -0.11 8.09
CA VAL A 119 8.71 -0.69 9.20
C VAL A 119 10.03 -1.29 8.75
N MET A 120 10.04 -2.05 7.65
CA MET A 120 11.21 -2.82 7.23
C MET A 120 12.21 -1.98 6.43
N PHE A 121 11.75 -0.97 5.69
CA PHE A 121 12.60 -0.15 4.82
C PHE A 121 12.74 1.28 5.33
N ALA A 122 11.66 2.07 5.39
CA ALA A 122 11.74 3.50 5.68
C ALA A 122 12.32 3.83 7.06
N SER A 123 12.13 2.95 8.05
CA SER A 123 12.77 3.10 9.36
C SER A 123 14.28 2.94 9.34
N LYS A 124 14.82 2.13 8.43
CA LYS A 124 16.24 1.72 8.45
C LYS A 124 17.06 2.47 7.41
N ASN A 125 16.44 2.89 6.31
CA ASN A 125 17.08 3.62 5.22
C ASN A 125 16.64 5.09 5.20
N GLY A 126 17.62 5.98 5.00
CA GLY A 126 17.38 7.39 4.72
C GLY A 126 16.92 7.59 3.28
N ILE A 127 16.46 8.80 2.95
CA ILE A 127 16.17 9.22 1.57
C ILE A 127 17.44 9.25 0.73
#